data_AF-A0AAW1U733-F1
#
_entry.id   AF-A0AAW1U733-F1
#
_cell.length_a   1.000
_cell.length_b   1.000
_cell.length_c   1.000
_cell.angle_alpha   90.00
_cell.angle_beta   90.00
_cell.angle_gamma   90.00
#
_symmetry.space_group_name_H-M   'P 1'
#
loop_
_entity.id
_entity.type
_entity.pdbx_description
1 polymer ?
#
loop_
_entity_poly.entity_id
_entity_poly.type
_entity_poly.pdbx_seq_one_letter_code
_entity_poly.pdbx_strand_id
1 'polypeptide(L)'
;MTMFGRFALIIGVISNVITCKRYMKRINDADGVEPVPCQPWTSRLSKMAQPNLDYTAPETQTQSVCSILSDMFSLGMVICSIFNYGKPLIQSGNSTSAYLKQLELVSYHLI
;
A
#
# COMPACT_ATOMS: atom_id res chain seq x y z
N MET A 1 -17.95 -18.78 2.54
CA MET A 1 -16.51 -18.47 2.38
C MET A 1 -16.13 -17.48 3.46
N THR A 2 -15.37 -17.95 4.44
CA THR A 2 -15.42 -17.52 5.84
C THR A 2 -14.66 -16.22 6.12
N MET A 3 -15.20 -15.42 7.05
CA MET A 3 -14.58 -14.21 7.63
C MET A 3 -13.12 -14.41 8.06
N PHE A 4 -12.74 -15.65 8.39
CA PHE A 4 -11.38 -16.04 8.75
C PHE A 4 -10.35 -15.85 7.62
N GLY A 5 -10.73 -16.10 6.36
CA GLY A 5 -9.86 -15.86 5.21
C GLY A 5 -9.66 -14.36 4.92
N ARG A 6 -10.66 -13.53 5.22
CA ARG A 6 -10.56 -12.06 5.11
C ARG A 6 -9.67 -11.48 6.22
N PHE A 7 -9.71 -12.04 7.43
CA PHE A 7 -8.79 -11.69 8.51
C PHE A 7 -7.34 -12.11 8.23
N ALA A 8 -7.10 -13.28 7.63
CA ALA A 8 -5.76 -13.69 7.19
C ALA A 8 -5.22 -12.77 6.07
N LEU A 9 -6.10 -12.26 5.20
CA LEU A 9 -5.75 -11.24 4.22
C LEU A 9 -5.43 -9.91 4.90
N ILE A 10 -6.16 -9.50 5.94
CA ILE A 10 -5.85 -8.30 6.74
C ILE A 10 -4.49 -8.44 7.46
N ILE A 11 -4.22 -9.56 8.13
CA ILE A 11 -2.94 -9.80 8.83
C ILE A 11 -1.78 -9.99 7.83
N GLY A 12 -2.03 -10.67 6.71
CA GLY A 12 -1.04 -10.91 5.66
C GLY A 12 -0.74 -9.66 4.82
N VAL A 13 -1.75 -8.82 4.57
CA VAL A 13 -1.59 -7.50 3.94
C VAL A 13 -0.92 -6.55 4.94
N ILE A 14 -1.31 -6.49 6.20
CA ILE A 14 -0.59 -5.67 7.21
C ILE A 14 0.87 -6.16 7.36
N SER A 15 1.14 -7.45 7.31
CA SER A 15 2.52 -7.98 7.40
C SER A 15 3.36 -7.79 6.13
N ASN A 16 2.77 -7.79 4.92
CA ASN A 16 3.50 -7.63 3.64
C ASN A 16 3.36 -6.24 2.97
N VAL A 17 2.38 -5.41 3.34
CA VAL A 17 2.12 -4.08 2.76
C VAL A 17 2.68 -2.95 3.61
N ILE A 18 2.71 -3.10 4.94
CA ILE A 18 3.25 -2.04 5.83
C ILE A 18 4.77 -2.18 6.04
N THR A 19 5.36 -3.31 5.67
CA THR A 19 6.75 -3.56 6.00
C THR A 19 7.71 -3.04 4.94
N CYS A 20 7.77 -1.72 4.81
CA CYS A 20 9.09 -1.13 4.67
C CYS A 20 9.86 -1.51 5.95
N LYS A 21 10.54 -2.68 5.98
CA LYS A 21 11.32 -3.17 7.15
C LYS A 21 12.30 -2.11 7.67
N ARG A 22 12.66 -1.16 6.80
CA ARG A 22 13.51 -0.02 7.07
C ARG A 22 12.81 1.14 7.78
N TYR A 23 11.51 1.33 7.58
CA TYR A 23 10.70 2.38 8.23
C TYR A 23 10.47 2.06 9.71
N MET A 24 9.95 0.87 10.05
CA MET A 24 9.71 0.48 11.46
C MET A 24 10.99 0.50 12.32
N LYS A 25 12.14 0.21 11.71
CA LYS A 25 13.44 0.30 12.40
C LYS A 25 13.88 1.75 12.67
N ARG A 26 13.44 2.72 11.86
CA ARG A 26 13.77 4.15 11.99
C ARG A 26 12.78 4.93 12.87
N ILE A 27 11.50 4.51 12.94
CA ILE A 27 10.51 5.12 13.86
C ILE A 27 10.89 4.91 15.34
N ASN A 28 11.67 3.86 15.64
CA ASN A 28 12.20 3.66 16.98
C ASN A 28 13.19 4.77 17.40
N ASP A 29 13.85 5.41 16.42
CA ASP A 29 14.90 6.42 16.62
C ASP A 29 14.45 7.86 16.32
N ALA A 30 13.31 8.06 15.65
CA ALA A 30 12.83 9.36 15.19
C ALA A 30 11.34 9.55 15.48
N ASP A 31 10.93 10.78 15.83
CA ASP A 31 9.52 11.17 15.88
C ASP A 31 8.87 10.76 14.54
N GLY A 32 7.90 9.84 14.59
CA GLY A 32 7.35 9.08 13.46
C GLY A 32 6.59 9.87 12.39
N VAL A 33 6.93 11.15 12.24
CA VAL A 33 6.40 12.13 11.29
C VAL A 33 7.37 12.35 10.13
N GLU A 34 8.67 12.12 10.30
CA GLU A 34 9.63 12.34 9.21
C GLU A 34 9.50 11.29 8.08
N PRO A 35 9.39 11.71 6.81
CA PRO A 35 9.35 10.81 5.68
C PRO A 35 10.69 10.09 5.51
N VAL A 36 10.64 8.75 5.49
CA VAL A 36 11.81 7.90 5.33
C VAL A 36 11.93 7.46 3.86
N PRO A 37 13.14 7.50 3.27
CA PRO A 37 13.34 7.02 1.91
C PRO A 37 13.05 5.52 1.79
N CYS A 38 12.26 5.15 0.80
CA CYS A 38 11.86 3.77 0.51
C CYS A 38 11.92 3.46 -0.99
N GLN A 39 12.06 2.18 -1.33
CA GLN A 39 12.13 1.77 -2.73
C GLN A 39 10.73 1.74 -3.34
N PRO A 40 10.51 2.40 -4.50
CA PRO A 40 9.24 2.33 -5.19
C PRO A 40 9.01 0.94 -5.78
N TRP A 41 7.76 0.60 -6.03
CA TRP A 41 7.40 -0.67 -6.64
C TRP A 41 7.92 -0.72 -8.09
N THR A 42 8.45 -1.88 -8.50
CA THR A 42 8.97 -2.11 -9.85
C THR A 42 8.58 -3.47 -10.40
N SER A 43 8.32 -3.54 -11.70
CA SER A 43 8.07 -4.80 -12.42
C SER A 43 9.33 -5.67 -12.59
N ARG A 44 10.52 -5.12 -12.28
CA ARG A 44 11.81 -5.82 -12.37
C ARG A 44 12.06 -6.80 -11.23
N LEU A 45 11.36 -6.65 -10.12
CA LEU A 45 11.48 -7.49 -8.93
C LEU A 45 10.24 -8.38 -8.79
N SER A 46 10.40 -9.56 -8.17
CA SER A 46 9.29 -10.49 -7.95
C SER A 46 8.16 -9.85 -7.16
N LYS A 47 6.92 -10.18 -7.51
CA LYS A 47 5.71 -9.74 -6.78
C LYS A 47 5.67 -10.26 -5.35
N MET A 48 6.40 -11.34 -5.04
CA MET A 48 6.53 -11.85 -3.67
C MET A 48 7.63 -11.15 -2.87
N ALA A 49 8.53 -10.41 -3.54
CA ALA A 49 9.62 -9.67 -2.91
C ALA A 49 9.27 -8.21 -2.61
N GLN A 50 8.07 -7.78 -2.98
CA GLN A 50 7.60 -6.40 -2.88
C GLN A 50 6.17 -6.36 -2.35
N PRO A 51 5.75 -5.24 -1.72
CA PRO A 51 4.36 -5.04 -1.34
C PRO A 51 3.44 -5.02 -2.57
N ASN A 52 2.15 -5.25 -2.34
CA ASN A 52 1.17 -5.18 -3.41
C ASN A 52 0.93 -3.71 -3.82
N LEU A 53 1.14 -3.43 -5.11
CA LEU A 53 0.99 -2.11 -5.71
C LEU A 53 -0.42 -1.52 -5.49
N ASP A 54 -1.46 -2.36 -5.48
CA ASP A 54 -2.86 -1.92 -5.36
C ASP A 54 -3.20 -1.30 -3.99
N TYR A 55 -2.33 -1.49 -2.99
CA TYR A 55 -2.48 -0.94 -1.64
C TYR A 55 -1.37 0.04 -1.27
N THR A 56 -0.42 0.28 -2.18
CA THR A 56 0.72 1.18 -1.92
C THR A 56 0.26 2.63 -2.02
N ALA A 57 0.86 3.52 -1.23
CA ALA A 57 0.58 4.95 -1.27
C ALA A 57 1.26 5.64 -2.48
N PRO A 58 0.65 6.67 -3.07
CA PRO A 58 1.16 7.31 -4.28
C PRO A 58 2.52 7.99 -4.08
N GLU A 59 2.77 8.57 -2.91
CA GLU A 59 4.05 9.19 -2.54
C GLU A 59 5.19 8.16 -2.47
N THR A 60 4.89 6.93 -2.07
CA THR A 60 5.87 5.83 -2.10
C THR A 60 6.28 5.50 -3.52
N GLN A 61 5.37 5.60 -4.49
CA GLN A 61 5.66 5.33 -5.88
C GLN A 61 6.31 6.52 -6.62
N THR A 62 5.89 7.75 -6.30
CA THR A 62 6.28 8.97 -7.04
C THR A 62 7.50 9.66 -6.42
N GLN A 63 7.55 9.72 -5.09
CA GLN A 63 8.57 10.43 -4.33
C GLN A 63 9.56 9.48 -3.66
N SER A 64 9.34 8.16 -3.71
CA SER A 64 10.18 7.15 -3.05
C SER A 64 10.34 7.41 -1.55
N VAL A 65 9.27 7.91 -0.91
CA VAL A 65 9.22 8.16 0.53
C VAL A 65 8.02 7.47 1.17
N CYS A 66 8.20 7.11 2.43
CA CYS A 66 7.22 6.41 3.23
C CYS A 66 7.09 7.13 4.57
N SER A 67 5.85 7.37 5.00
CA SER A 67 5.53 8.05 6.26
C SER A 67 4.32 7.38 6.91
N ILE A 68 3.93 7.84 8.10
CA ILE A 68 2.72 7.38 8.78
C ILE A 68 1.46 7.60 7.94
N LEU A 69 1.45 8.62 7.08
CA LEU A 69 0.34 8.88 6.15
C LEU A 69 0.25 7.79 5.08
N SER A 70 1.38 7.26 4.62
CA SER A 70 1.46 6.17 3.65
C SER A 70 0.85 4.88 4.21
N ASP A 71 1.06 4.62 5.51
CA ASP A 71 0.44 3.49 6.21
C ASP A 71 -1.07 3.68 6.36
N MET A 72 -1.53 4.90 6.68
CA MET A 72 -2.95 5.21 6.76
C MET A 72 -3.65 5.09 5.41
N PHE A 73 -3.00 5.51 4.32
CA PHE A 73 -3.52 5.29 2.97
C PHE A 73 -3.68 3.80 2.66
N SER A 74 -2.63 3.02 2.93
CA SER A 74 -2.64 1.57 2.71
C SER A 74 -3.75 0.88 3.51
N LEU A 75 -3.95 1.30 4.77
CA LEU A 75 -5.05 0.84 5.62
C LEU A 75 -6.42 1.19 5.01
N GLY A 76 -6.59 2.42 4.51
CA GLY A 76 -7.81 2.86 3.83
C GLY A 76 -8.14 1.97 2.62
N MET A 77 -7.15 1.66 1.79
CA MET A 77 -7.31 0.76 0.64
C MET A 77 -7.73 -0.66 1.06
N VAL A 78 -7.21 -1.16 2.18
CA VAL A 78 -7.63 -2.45 2.76
C VAL A 78 -9.08 -2.39 3.22
N ILE A 79 -9.44 -1.36 3.99
CA ILE A 79 -10.81 -1.17 4.48
C ILE A 79 -11.78 -1.11 3.31
N CYS A 80 -11.51 -0.28 2.30
CA CYS A 80 -12.33 -0.19 1.10
C CYS A 80 -12.44 -1.54 0.39
N SER A 81 -11.37 -2.32 0.31
CA SER A 81 -11.42 -3.65 -0.30
C SER A 81 -12.34 -4.61 0.47
N ILE A 82 -12.37 -4.54 1.81
CA ILE A 82 -13.26 -5.36 2.65
C ILE A 82 -14.72 -5.04 2.36
N PHE A 83 -15.07 -3.76 2.35
CA PHE A 83 -16.42 -3.29 2.06
C PHE A 83 -16.82 -3.52 0.60
N ASN A 84 -15.87 -3.49 -0.32
CA ASN A 84 -16.07 -3.81 -1.74
C ASN A 84 -16.01 -5.32 -2.03
N TYR A 85 -16.58 -6.14 -1.14
CA TYR A 85 -16.64 -7.60 -1.26
C TYR A 85 -15.30 -8.33 -1.41
N GLY A 86 -14.19 -7.70 -0.99
CA GLY A 86 -12.83 -8.23 -1.14
C GLY A 86 -12.14 -7.79 -2.44
N LYS A 87 -12.74 -6.90 -3.24
CA LYS A 87 -12.13 -6.36 -4.45
C LYS A 87 -11.37 -5.07 -4.14
N PRO A 88 -10.06 -4.98 -4.40
CA PRO A 88 -9.34 -3.72 -4.25
C PRO A 88 -9.88 -2.66 -5.21
N LEU A 89 -9.84 -1.39 -4.78
CA LEU A 89 -10.28 -0.26 -5.58
C LEU A 89 -9.37 -0.02 -6.79
N ILE A 90 -8.06 -0.23 -6.60
CA ILE A 90 -7.06 -0.16 -7.66
C ILE A 90 -6.76 -1.59 -8.11
N GLN A 91 -6.69 -1.80 -9.41
CA GLN A 91 -6.40 -3.09 -10.03
C GLN A 91 -5.35 -2.88 -11.11
N SER A 92 -4.16 -2.49 -10.65
CA SER A 92 -3.07 -2.04 -11.51
C SER A 92 -2.46 -3.16 -12.36
N GLY A 93 -2.71 -4.43 -12.00
CA GLY A 93 -2.15 -5.58 -12.70
C GLY A 93 -0.62 -5.61 -12.67
N ASN A 94 0.00 -5.04 -11.63
CA ASN A 94 1.46 -4.89 -11.52
C ASN A 94 2.07 -3.98 -12.60
N SER A 95 1.33 -2.96 -13.01
CA SER A 95 1.83 -1.89 -13.87
C SER A 95 1.73 -0.55 -13.13
N THR A 96 2.87 0.12 -12.95
CA THR A 96 2.94 1.44 -12.31
C THR A 96 2.14 2.49 -13.09
N SER A 97 2.16 2.43 -14.42
CA SER A 97 1.40 3.34 -15.26
C SER A 97 -0.11 3.12 -15.14
N ALA A 98 -0.56 1.88 -14.97
CA ALA A 98 -1.97 1.57 -14.75
C ALA A 98 -2.42 2.00 -13.34
N TYR A 99 -1.58 1.76 -12.34
CA TYR A 99 -1.78 2.21 -10.97
C TYR A 99 -2.01 3.72 -10.90
N LEU A 100 -1.12 4.53 -11.49
CA LEU A 100 -1.24 6.00 -11.43
C LEU A 100 -2.54 6.51 -12.08
N LYS A 101 -2.94 5.95 -13.23
CA LYS A 101 -4.21 6.30 -13.89
C LYS A 101 -5.42 5.97 -13.03
N GLN A 102 -5.44 4.79 -12.40
CA GLN A 102 -6.55 4.40 -11.53
C GLN A 102 -6.55 5.21 -10.24
N LEU A 103 -5.39 5.57 -9.72
CA LEU A 103 -5.27 6.39 -8.51
C LEU A 103 -5.80 7.81 -8.74
N GLU A 104 -5.58 8.41 -9.91
CA GLU A 104 -6.23 9.67 -10.30
C GLU A 104 -7.76 9.51 -10.23
N LEU A 105 -8.33 8.47 -10.84
CA LEU A 105 -9.77 8.23 -10.81
C LEU A 105 -10.34 8.06 -9.39
N VAL A 106 -9.64 7.33 -8.53
CA VAL A 106 -10.04 7.16 -7.12
C VAL A 106 -9.97 8.50 -6.38
N SER A 107 -8.94 9.31 -6.64
CA SER A 107 -8.78 10.64 -6.04
C SER A 107 -9.91 11.58 -6.44
N TYR A 108 -10.36 11.55 -7.71
CA TYR A 108 -11.50 12.35 -8.18
C TYR A 108 -12.85 11.90 -7.62
N HIS A 109 -12.99 10.63 -7.22
CA HIS A 109 -14.27 10.13 -6.71
C HIS A 109 -14.42 10.28 -5.19
N LEU A 110 -13.31 10.44 -4.45
CA LEU A 110 -13.30 10.60 -2.99
C LEU A 110 -13.36 12.06 -2.50
N ILE A 111 -13.31 13.06 -3.41
CA ILE A 111 -13.42 14.50 -3.13
C ILE A 111 -14.78 14.99 -3.64
#